data_AF-A0A2X1YWC5-F1
#
_entry.id   AF-A0A2X1YWC5-F1
#
_cell.length_a   1.000
_cell.length_b   1.000
_cell.length_c   1.000
_cell.angle_alpha   90.00
_cell.angle_beta   90.00
_cell.angle_gamma   90.00
#
_symmetry.space_group_name_H-M   'P 1'
#
loop_
_entity.id
_entity.type
_entity.pdbx_description
1 polymer ?
#
loop_
_entity_poly.entity_id
_entity_poly.type
_entity_poly.pdbx_seq_one_letter_code
_entity_poly.pdbx_strand_id
1 'polypeptide(L)'
;MLLNGYLNQQIENDRTRQEENPFKEGMNVRYKGKEYTITAINDTTSPKTIELEDSTGLMNGFITGSEIILFNDYKDLDLEVIKKRN
;
A
#
# COMPACT_ATOMS: atom_id res chain seq x y z
N MET A 1 -24.86 -9.34 35.32
CA MET A 1 -23.66 -9.86 34.63
C MET A 1 -23.75 -9.44 33.17
N LEU A 2 -22.99 -8.44 32.73
CA LEU A 2 -22.98 -7.92 31.34
C LEU A 2 -21.55 -7.92 30.77
N LEU A 3 -20.75 -8.93 31.12
CA LEU A 3 -19.35 -8.99 30.72
C LEU A 3 -19.15 -9.58 29.30
N ASN A 4 -20.13 -10.36 28.82
CA ASN A 4 -20.00 -11.11 27.57
C ASN A 4 -20.28 -10.27 26.30
N GLY A 5 -21.03 -9.17 26.41
CA GLY A 5 -21.32 -8.29 25.26
C GLY A 5 -20.14 -7.41 24.87
N TYR A 6 -19.44 -6.86 25.88
CA TYR A 6 -18.29 -5.97 25.67
C TYR A 6 -17.06 -6.70 25.13
N LEU A 7 -16.83 -7.95 25.55
CA LEU A 7 -15.71 -8.76 25.04
C LEU A 7 -15.88 -9.07 23.54
N ASN A 8 -17.09 -9.41 23.09
CA ASN A 8 -17.34 -9.73 21.69
C ASN A 8 -17.14 -8.51 20.77
N GLN A 9 -17.53 -7.32 21.20
CA GLN A 9 -17.29 -6.09 20.43
C GLN A 9 -15.81 -5.72 20.32
N GLN A 10 -15.00 -5.97 21.36
CA GLN A 10 -13.55 -5.72 21.28
C GLN A 10 -12.87 -6.69 20.31
N ILE A 11 -13.25 -7.97 20.32
CA ILE A 11 -12.71 -8.97 19.38
C ILE A 11 -13.13 -8.65 17.94
N GLU A 12 -14.35 -8.17 17.73
CA GLU A 12 -14.85 -7.78 16.41
C GLU A 12 -14.20 -6.48 15.90
N ASN A 13 -13.95 -5.50 16.80
CA ASN A 13 -13.22 -4.27 16.49
C ASN A 13 -11.74 -4.51 16.19
N ASP A 14 -11.06 -5.43 16.91
CA ASP A 14 -9.67 -5.80 16.60
C ASP A 14 -9.57 -6.61 15.30
N ARG A 15 -10.61 -7.35 14.90
CA ARG A 15 -10.71 -8.00 13.58
C ARG A 15 -11.00 -7.03 12.44
N THR A 16 -11.61 -5.89 12.72
CA THR A 16 -11.95 -4.83 11.74
C THR A 16 -10.98 -3.65 11.75
N ARG A 17 -9.90 -3.72 12.51
CA ARG A 17 -8.68 -2.97 12.21
C ARG A 17 -8.06 -3.53 10.93
N GLN A 18 -8.74 -3.33 9.80
CA GLN A 18 -8.05 -3.14 8.55
C GLN A 18 -7.03 -2.04 8.85
N GLU A 19 -5.75 -2.40 8.91
CA GLU A 19 -4.67 -1.41 8.91
C GLU A 19 -4.99 -0.47 7.75
N GLU A 20 -5.32 0.79 8.06
CA GLU A 20 -5.77 1.74 7.07
C GLU A 20 -4.72 1.80 5.96
N ASN A 21 -5.12 1.56 4.71
CA ASN A 21 -4.21 1.60 3.57
C ASN A 21 -3.48 2.95 3.56
N PRO A 22 -2.17 3.00 3.86
CA PRO A 22 -1.43 4.26 3.94
C PRO A 22 -1.02 4.77 2.55
N PHE A 23 -1.31 3.99 1.50
CA PHE A 23 -0.92 4.24 0.13
C PHE A 23 -2.13 4.56 -0.75
N LYS A 24 -1.89 5.34 -1.80
CA LYS A 24 -2.88 5.70 -2.82
C LYS A 24 -2.21 5.74 -4.18
N GLU A 25 -2.97 5.45 -5.23
CA GLU A 25 -2.54 5.69 -6.60
C GLU A 25 -2.11 7.15 -6.79
N GLY A 26 -1.05 7.36 -7.57
CA GLY A 26 -0.39 8.64 -7.78
C GLY A 26 0.61 9.05 -6.69
N MET A 27 0.74 8.31 -5.58
CA MET A 27 1.77 8.59 -4.58
C MET A 27 3.16 8.22 -5.10
N ASN A 28 4.14 9.08 -4.83
CA ASN A 28 5.55 8.77 -5.07
C ASN A 28 6.11 8.03 -3.86
N VAL A 29 6.76 6.90 -4.12
CA VAL A 29 7.39 6.05 -3.11
C VAL A 29 8.80 5.66 -3.53
N ARG A 30 9.66 5.34 -2.56
CA ARG A 30 10.93 4.67 -2.83
C ARG A 30 10.81 3.19 -2.53
N TYR A 31 11.27 2.36 -3.46
CA TYR A 31 11.33 0.91 -3.34
C TYR A 31 12.69 0.42 -3.82
N LYS A 32 13.38 -0.40 -3.01
CA LYS A 32 14.74 -0.93 -3.31
C LYS A 32 15.75 0.16 -3.76
N GLY A 33 15.63 1.36 -3.19
CA GLY A 33 16.50 2.50 -3.51
C GLY A 33 16.14 3.28 -4.79
N LYS A 34 15.05 2.95 -5.49
CA LYS A 34 14.56 3.66 -6.68
C LYS A 34 13.20 4.33 -6.44
N GLU A 35 12.92 5.42 -7.13
CA GLU A 35 11.68 6.20 -6.98
C GLU A 35 10.63 5.78 -8.01
N TYR A 36 9.45 5.44 -7.51
CA TYR A 36 8.31 4.98 -8.29
C TYR A 36 7.06 5.80 -7.98
N THR A 37 6.10 5.80 -8.91
CA THR A 37 4.72 6.21 -8.68
C THR A 37 3.86 4.96 -8.51
N ILE A 38 2.99 4.93 -7.51
CA ILE A 38 1.98 3.88 -7.37
C ILE A 38 0.92 4.07 -8.46
N THR A 39 0.71 3.07 -9.31
CA THR A 39 -0.25 3.16 -10.42
C THR A 39 -1.52 2.35 -10.19
N ALA A 40 -1.45 1.27 -9.42
CA ALA A 40 -2.61 0.49 -9.05
C ALA A 40 -2.43 -0.18 -7.68
N ILE A 41 -3.53 -0.31 -6.92
CA ILE A 41 -3.59 -1.11 -5.69
C ILE A 41 -4.79 -2.05 -5.78
N ASN A 42 -4.57 -3.36 -5.69
CA ASN A 42 -5.62 -4.35 -5.57
C ASN A 42 -5.49 -5.07 -4.22
N ASP A 43 -6.28 -4.64 -3.25
CA ASP A 43 -6.33 -5.21 -1.90
C ASP A 43 -7.58 -6.04 -1.62
N THR A 44 -8.41 -6.24 -2.65
CA THR A 44 -9.63 -7.04 -2.58
C THR A 44 -9.37 -8.54 -2.78
N THR A 45 -8.19 -8.89 -3.29
CA THR A 45 -7.74 -10.27 -3.52
C THR A 45 -6.71 -10.72 -2.48
N SER A 46 -6.50 -12.04 -2.39
CA SER A 46 -5.44 -12.64 -1.58
C SER A 46 -4.57 -13.56 -2.44
N PRO A 47 -3.27 -13.26 -2.64
CA PRO A 47 -2.55 -12.09 -2.12
C PRO A 47 -3.04 -10.76 -2.75
N LYS A 48 -2.74 -9.66 -2.07
CA LYS A 48 -2.94 -8.30 -2.58
C LYS A 48 -1.80 -7.94 -3.52
N THR A 49 -2.02 -6.96 -4.40
CA THR A 49 -0.99 -6.45 -5.31
C THR A 49 -0.91 -4.94 -5.31
N ILE A 50 0.30 -4.41 -5.45
CA ILE A 50 0.55 -2.99 -5.71
C ILE A 50 1.48 -2.87 -6.93
N GLU A 51 1.11 -2.01 -7.86
CA GLU A 51 1.85 -1.74 -9.08
C GLU A 51 2.57 -0.40 -8.97
N LEU A 52 3.83 -0.41 -9.39
CA LEU A 52 4.73 0.73 -9.34
C LEU A 52 5.27 1.01 -10.74
N GLU A 53 5.34 2.27 -11.13
CA GLU A 53 6.01 2.73 -12.35
C GLU A 53 7.16 3.66 -12.03
N ASP A 54 8.33 3.43 -12.64
CA ASP A 54 9.53 4.23 -12.41
C ASP A 54 9.26 5.68 -12.85
N SER A 55 9.48 6.61 -11.92
CA SER A 55 9.24 8.05 -12.13
C SER A 55 10.18 8.69 -13.16
N THR A 56 11.24 7.98 -13.58
CA THR A 56 12.10 8.37 -14.72
C THR A 56 11.42 8.19 -16.09
N GLY A 57 10.26 7.52 -16.14
CA GLY A 57 9.55 7.03 -17.33
C GLY A 57 8.83 8.05 -18.21
N LEU A 58 9.09 9.35 -18.07
CA LEU A 58 8.75 10.34 -19.11
C LEU A 58 10.01 10.82 -19.87
N MET A 59 10.99 9.94 -20.05
CA MET A 59 11.97 10.13 -21.13
C MET A 59 11.36 9.65 -22.45
N ASN A 60 10.87 10.59 -23.26
CA ASN A 60 10.37 10.34 -24.63
C ASN A 60 9.15 9.39 -24.76
N GLY A 61 8.32 9.27 -23.73
CA GLY A 61 7.05 8.53 -23.82
C GLY A 61 7.17 7.00 -23.69
N PHE A 62 8.28 6.49 -23.14
CA PHE A 62 8.44 5.08 -22.81
C PHE A 62 8.57 4.89 -21.29
N ILE A 63 7.69 4.07 -20.71
CA ILE A 63 7.81 3.61 -19.32
C ILE A 63 9.02 2.67 -19.27
N THR A 64 10.07 3.08 -18.55
CA THR A 64 11.37 2.38 -18.53
C THR A 64 11.47 1.30 -17.45
N GLY A 65 10.49 1.18 -16.56
CA GLY A 65 10.41 0.08 -15.60
C GLY A 65 9.11 0.09 -14.80
N SER A 66 8.54 -1.10 -14.58
CA SER A 66 7.43 -1.31 -13.66
C SER A 66 7.72 -2.48 -12.72
N GLU A 67 7.14 -2.43 -11.52
CA GLU A 67 7.24 -3.50 -10.51
C GLU A 67 5.83 -3.85 -10.04
N ILE A 68 5.57 -5.15 -9.87
CA ILE A 68 4.35 -5.65 -9.23
C ILE A 68 4.76 -6.35 -7.94
N ILE A 69 4.29 -5.84 -6.81
CA ILE A 69 4.60 -6.39 -5.50
C ILE A 69 3.36 -7.11 -4.96
N LEU A 70 3.53 -8.39 -4.62
CA LEU A 70 2.54 -9.19 -3.92
C LEU A 70 2.73 -9.01 -2.41
N PHE A 71 1.65 -8.76 -1.68
CA PHE A 71 1.70 -8.57 -0.23
C PHE A 71 0.43 -9.11 0.45
N ASN A 72 0.53 -9.40 1.75
CA ASN A 72 -0.63 -9.80 2.56
C ASN A 72 -1.12 -8.62 3.40
N ASP A 73 -0.17 -7.89 4.00
CA ASP A 73 -0.44 -6.72 4.83
C ASP A 73 0.36 -5.50 4.34
N TYR A 74 -0.20 -4.30 4.50
CA TYR A 74 0.45 -3.05 4.08
C TYR A 74 1.75 -2.80 4.86
N LYS A 75 1.87 -3.31 6.09
CA LYS A 75 3.13 -3.28 6.85
C LYS A 75 4.25 -4.16 6.27
N ASP A 76 3.94 -5.10 5.39
CA ASP A 76 4.95 -5.96 4.74
C ASP A 76 5.61 -5.23 3.55
N LEU A 77 5.02 -4.12 3.10
CA LEU A 77 5.54 -3.32 2.01
C LEU A 77 6.68 -2.41 2.48
N ASP A 78 7.89 -2.68 1.98
CA ASP A 78 9.07 -1.84 2.15
C ASP A 78 9.04 -0.63 1.20
N LEU A 79 8.00 0.20 1.36
CA LEU A 79 7.77 1.41 0.56
C LEU A 79 7.92 2.67 1.42
N GLU A 80 8.84 3.55 1.04
CA GLU A 80 9.02 4.85 1.71
C GLU A 80 8.23 5.95 0.99
N VAL A 81 7.30 6.63 1.67
CA VAL A 81 6.54 7.74 1.07
C VAL A 81 7.44 8.97 0.86
N ILE A 82 7.54 9.43 -0.38
CA ILE A 82 8.28 10.64 -0.75
C ILE A 82 7.36 11.85 -0.56
N LYS A 83 7.50 12.55 0.57
CA LYS A 83 6.81 13.83 0.80
C LYS A 83 7.53 14.95 0.04
N LYS A 84 6.83 15.62 -0.87
CA LYS A 84 7.32 16.92 -1.39
C LYS A 84 7.34 17.92 -0.23
N ARG A 85 8.51 18.48 0.08
CA ARG A 85 8.59 19.68 0.93
C ARG A 85 8.05 20.84 0.09
N ASN A 86 6.94 21.42 0.54
CA ASN A 86 6.42 22.68 0.03
C ASN A 86 7.24 23.85 0.58
#